data_AF-A0A1A8MSV8-F1
#
_entry.id   AF-A0A1A8MSV8-F1
#
_cell.length_a   1.000
_cell.length_b   1.000
_cell.length_c   1.000
_cell.angle_alpha   90.00
_cell.angle_beta   90.00
_cell.angle_gamma   90.00
#
_symmetry.space_group_name_H-M   'P 1'
#
loop_
_entity.id
_entity.type
_entity.pdbx_description
1 polymer ?
#
loop_
_entity_poly.entity_id
_entity_poly.type
_entity_poly.pdbx_seq_one_letter_code
_entity_poly.pdbx_strand_id
1 'polypeptide(L)'
;QQHELRVSATDGGWISKTSHVSVTVHVTDVNDNSPVFDPDEFFPVVQENVPSGTTVLKMNATDHDSGANAVMAYVIQSSDSDLFVIDPNTGTITTQGFLDYEAKQVYHLTVKAFNVPDEERCSFA
;
A
#
# COMPACT_ATOMS: atom_id res chain seq x y z
N GLN A 1 7.46 -12.77 -12.07
CA GLN A 1 8.65 -13.67 -12.03
C GLN A 1 8.59 -14.65 -13.21
N GLN A 2 9.70 -15.24 -13.66
CA GLN A 2 9.67 -16.24 -14.74
C GLN A 2 10.61 -17.41 -14.46
N HIS A 3 10.22 -18.60 -14.91
CA HIS A 3 11.00 -19.83 -14.81
C HIS A 3 11.11 -20.51 -16.17
N GLU A 4 12.28 -21.02 -16.49
CA GLU A 4 12.49 -21.82 -17.71
C GLU A 4 12.66 -23.29 -17.32
N LEU A 5 11.82 -24.15 -17.89
CA LEU A 5 11.83 -25.58 -17.67
C LEU A 5 12.21 -26.29 -18.96
N ARG A 6 13.23 -27.15 -18.90
CA ARG A 6 13.61 -27.99 -20.03
C ARG A 6 12.90 -29.33 -19.93
N VAL A 7 11.95 -29.56 -20.82
CA VAL A 7 11.17 -30.81 -20.88
C VAL A 7 11.83 -31.74 -21.90
N SER A 8 11.90 -33.04 -21.58
CA SER A 8 12.38 -34.07 -22.49
C SER A 8 11.31 -35.12 -22.75
N ALA A 9 11.18 -35.57 -23.99
CA ALA A 9 10.35 -36.71 -24.38
C ALA A 9 11.23 -37.79 -24.98
N THR A 10 11.12 -39.02 -24.47
CA THR A 10 11.87 -40.19 -24.94
C THR A 10 10.89 -41.26 -25.41
N ASP A 11 11.10 -41.82 -26.61
CA ASP A 11 10.28 -42.94 -27.09
C ASP A 11 10.69 -44.28 -26.46
N GLY A 12 9.79 -45.27 -26.52
CA GLY A 12 10.00 -46.61 -25.95
C GLY A 12 10.72 -47.59 -26.90
N GLY A 13 11.41 -47.10 -27.94
CA GLY A 13 12.07 -47.95 -28.93
C GLY A 13 13.27 -48.70 -28.35
N TRP A 14 13.65 -49.82 -28.98
CA TRP A 14 14.87 -50.58 -28.64
C TRP A 14 16.14 -49.71 -28.70
N ILE A 15 16.18 -48.77 -29.65
CA ILE A 15 17.11 -47.63 -29.64
C ILE A 15 16.25 -46.39 -29.41
N SER A 16 16.18 -45.94 -28.17
CA SER A 16 15.32 -44.82 -27.80
C SER A 16 15.80 -43.50 -28.39
N LYS A 17 14.87 -42.66 -28.87
CA LYS A 17 15.15 -41.27 -29.27
C LYS A 17 14.62 -40.31 -28.23
N THR A 18 15.40 -39.28 -27.90
CA THR A 18 15.01 -38.21 -26.98
C THR A 18 14.99 -36.87 -27.70
N SER A 19 13.94 -36.08 -27.46
CA SER A 19 13.83 -34.67 -27.88
C SER A 19 13.69 -33.77 -26.65
N HIS A 20 14.09 -32.51 -26.77
CA HIS A 20 13.99 -31.50 -25.71
C HIS A 20 13.27 -30.25 -26.20
N VAL A 21 12.50 -29.61 -25.31
CA VAL A 21 11.88 -28.30 -25.54
C VAL A 21 11.98 -27.45 -24.28
N SER A 22 12.17 -26.14 -24.44
CA SER A 22 12.08 -25.18 -23.35
C SER A 22 10.64 -24.69 -23.18
N VAL A 23 10.16 -24.68 -21.95
CA VAL A 23 8.87 -24.11 -21.54
C VAL A 23 9.15 -22.94 -20.61
N THR A 24 8.69 -21.76 -20.98
CA THR A 24 8.76 -20.57 -20.12
C THR A 24 7.46 -20.42 -19.35
N VAL A 25 7.56 -20.40 -18.02
CA VAL A 25 6.44 -20.19 -17.10
C VAL A 25 6.53 -18.78 -16.57
N HIS A 26 5.48 -17.98 -16.79
CA HIS A 26 5.34 -16.65 -16.22
C HIS A 26 4.49 -16.73 -14.95
N VAL A 27 5.04 -16.29 -13.82
CA VAL A 27 4.30 -16.14 -12.56
C VAL A 27 3.65 -14.77 -12.58
N THR A 28 2.32 -14.77 -12.64
CA THR A 28 1.47 -13.58 -12.53
C THR A 28 1.24 -13.26 -11.06
N ASP A 29 1.31 -11.99 -10.73
CA ASP A 29 1.01 -11.46 -9.41
C ASP A 29 -0.50 -11.50 -9.13
N VAL A 30 -0.86 -11.73 -7.88
CA VAL A 30 -2.24 -11.63 -7.36
C VAL A 30 -2.22 -10.70 -6.16
N ASN A 31 -3.30 -9.94 -5.93
CA ASN A 31 -3.41 -9.02 -4.80
C ASN A 31 -3.63 -9.80 -3.49
N ASP A 32 -2.57 -10.38 -2.94
CA ASP A 32 -2.65 -11.21 -1.73
C ASP A 32 -1.95 -10.60 -0.51
N ASN A 33 -1.18 -9.52 -0.71
CA ASN A 33 -0.65 -8.70 0.36
C ASN A 33 -1.57 -7.51 0.62
N SER A 34 -1.36 -6.84 1.74
CA SER A 34 -2.08 -5.60 2.05
C SER A 34 -1.05 -4.56 2.46
N PRO A 35 -1.34 -3.26 2.25
CA PRO A 35 -0.40 -2.22 2.64
C PRO A 35 -0.15 -2.31 4.15
N VAL A 36 1.08 -2.07 4.60
CA VAL A 36 1.44 -2.10 6.02
C VAL A 36 2.13 -0.79 6.40
N PHE A 37 1.69 -0.17 7.48
CA PHE A 37 2.38 0.97 8.09
C PHE A 37 3.52 0.49 8.99
N ASP A 38 4.68 1.13 8.90
CA ASP A 38 5.80 0.94 9.83
C ASP A 38 6.44 2.31 10.15
N PRO A 39 6.27 2.85 11.36
CA PRO A 39 5.53 2.28 12.50
C PRO A 39 4.00 2.27 12.29
N ASP A 40 3.28 1.54 13.15
CA ASP A 40 1.80 1.44 13.15
C ASP A 40 1.09 2.54 13.95
N GLU A 41 1.82 3.30 14.78
CA GLU A 41 1.30 4.47 15.50
C GLU A 41 2.20 5.69 15.32
N PHE A 42 1.59 6.89 15.23
CA PHE A 42 2.28 8.16 15.04
C PHE A 42 1.79 9.22 16.02
N PHE A 43 2.74 10.00 16.58
CA PHE A 43 2.44 11.07 17.55
C PHE A 43 3.05 12.42 17.13
N PRO A 44 2.60 13.01 15.99
CA PRO A 44 3.10 14.31 15.56
C PRO A 44 2.57 15.44 16.44
N VAL A 45 3.30 16.55 16.48
CA VAL A 45 2.89 17.78 17.17
C VAL A 45 2.82 18.91 16.14
N VAL A 46 1.73 19.68 16.19
CA VAL A 46 1.48 20.85 15.33
C VAL A 46 1.09 22.03 16.20
N GLN A 47 1.55 23.23 15.86
CA GLN A 47 1.14 24.44 16.57
C GLN A 47 -0.26 24.86 16.11
N GLU A 48 -1.08 25.38 17.01
CA GLU A 48 -2.47 25.74 16.68
C GLU A 48 -2.57 26.91 15.68
N ASN A 49 -1.59 27.81 15.71
CA ASN A 49 -1.55 29.05 14.95
C ASN A 49 -0.94 28.91 13.55
N VAL A 50 -0.71 27.67 13.10
CA VAL A 50 -0.22 27.42 11.74
C VAL A 50 -1.30 27.72 10.71
N PRO A 51 -0.94 28.19 9.51
CA PRO A 51 -1.90 28.35 8.43
C PRO A 51 -2.47 27.00 7.99
N SER A 52 -3.69 27.04 7.42
CA SER A 52 -4.25 25.90 6.68
C SER A 52 -3.31 25.48 5.54
N GLY A 53 -3.24 24.17 5.29
CA GLY A 53 -2.32 23.55 4.34
C GLY A 53 -0.94 23.21 4.94
N THR A 54 -0.73 23.40 6.24
CA THR A 54 0.53 23.05 6.88
C THR A 54 0.66 21.53 7.00
N THR A 55 1.78 20.98 6.52
CA THR A 55 2.10 19.55 6.66
C THR A 55 2.31 19.17 8.13
N VAL A 56 1.54 18.20 8.59
CA VAL A 56 1.62 17.64 9.95
C VAL A 56 2.54 16.42 9.97
N LEU A 57 2.29 15.48 9.06
CA LEU A 57 2.98 14.21 8.98
C LEU A 57 2.91 13.68 7.54
N LYS A 58 3.93 12.94 7.12
CA LYS A 58 3.85 12.11 5.93
C LYS A 58 3.92 10.64 6.36
N MET A 59 2.83 9.92 6.17
CA MET A 59 2.76 8.49 6.42
C MET A 59 3.23 7.73 5.19
N ASN A 60 3.76 6.54 5.41
CA ASN A 60 4.21 5.65 4.35
C ASN A 60 3.81 4.22 4.70
N ALA A 61 2.84 3.68 3.96
CA ALA A 61 2.57 2.26 3.95
C ALA A 61 3.36 1.58 2.82
N THR A 62 3.69 0.31 3.01
CA THR A 62 4.38 -0.51 2.01
C THR A 62 3.55 -1.74 1.69
N ASP A 63 3.43 -2.07 0.41
CA ASP A 63 2.76 -3.26 -0.09
C ASP A 63 3.77 -4.12 -0.86
N HIS A 64 3.69 -5.45 -0.70
CA HIS A 64 4.63 -6.41 -1.28
C HIS A 64 4.17 -6.97 -2.64
N ASP A 65 2.97 -6.63 -3.09
CA ASP A 65 2.45 -6.98 -4.41
C ASP A 65 3.19 -6.21 -5.52
N SER A 66 2.87 -6.50 -6.78
CA SER A 66 3.56 -5.92 -7.93
C SER A 66 2.62 -5.24 -8.92
N GLY A 67 3.13 -4.23 -9.63
CA GLY A 67 2.40 -3.57 -10.70
C GLY A 67 1.13 -2.89 -10.19
N ALA A 68 -0.03 -3.24 -10.76
CA ALA A 68 -1.31 -2.64 -10.41
C ALA A 68 -1.79 -3.03 -9.01
N ASN A 69 -1.42 -4.20 -8.50
CA ASN A 69 -1.82 -4.68 -7.16
C ASN A 69 -1.07 -3.90 -6.06
N ALA A 70 0.16 -3.47 -6.34
CA ALA A 70 0.95 -2.61 -5.45
C ALA A 70 0.47 -1.15 -5.37
N VAL A 71 -0.48 -0.74 -6.22
CA VAL A 71 -0.98 0.64 -6.23
C VAL A 71 -1.90 0.81 -5.04
N MET A 72 -1.48 1.64 -4.09
CA MET A 72 -2.21 1.92 -2.86
C MET A 72 -2.70 3.37 -2.79
N ALA A 73 -3.73 3.60 -2.00
CA ALA A 73 -4.23 4.92 -1.66
C ALA A 73 -4.47 5.07 -0.15
N TYR A 74 -4.53 6.31 0.30
CA TYR A 74 -4.73 6.68 1.70
C TYR A 74 -6.03 7.46 1.92
N VAL A 75 -6.69 7.25 3.06
CA VAL A 75 -7.87 8.02 3.48
C VAL A 75 -7.92 8.16 5.00
N ILE A 76 -8.35 9.33 5.49
CA ILE A 76 -8.63 9.53 6.92
C ILE A 76 -10.05 9.01 7.21
N GLN A 77 -10.17 8.07 8.14
CA GLN A 77 -11.43 7.57 8.70
C GLN A 77 -11.59 8.02 10.16
N SER A 78 -11.68 9.34 10.37
CA SER A 78 -11.92 9.93 11.69
C SER A 78 -13.00 10.99 11.62
N SER A 79 -13.68 11.24 12.74
CA SER A 79 -14.65 12.32 12.91
C SER A 79 -14.02 13.71 12.77
N ASP A 80 -12.70 13.83 12.92
CA ASP A 80 -11.97 15.08 12.77
C ASP A 80 -11.48 15.32 11.31
N SER A 81 -12.04 14.61 10.34
CA SER A 81 -11.70 14.74 8.91
C SER A 81 -11.99 16.12 8.31
N ASP A 82 -12.77 16.97 8.99
CA ASP A 82 -13.00 18.36 8.57
C ASP A 82 -11.79 19.28 8.86
N LEU A 83 -10.91 18.89 9.79
CA LEU A 83 -9.77 19.69 10.24
C LEU A 83 -8.44 19.23 9.61
N PHE A 84 -8.38 17.99 9.12
CA PHE A 84 -7.19 17.40 8.54
C PHE A 84 -7.54 16.67 7.25
N VAL A 85 -6.70 16.83 6.24
CA VAL A 85 -6.82 16.12 4.97
C VAL A 85 -5.56 15.31 4.70
N ILE A 86 -5.70 14.15 4.06
CA ILE A 86 -4.59 13.35 3.58
C ILE A 86 -4.58 13.34 2.05
N ASP A 87 -3.40 13.52 1.46
CA ASP A 87 -3.21 13.29 0.04
C ASP A 87 -3.27 11.77 -0.23
N PRO A 88 -4.22 11.29 -1.06
CA PRO A 88 -4.43 9.85 -1.25
C PRO A 88 -3.28 9.16 -1.98
N ASN A 89 -2.40 9.89 -2.67
CA ASN A 89 -1.28 9.30 -3.41
C ASN A 89 0.03 9.36 -2.63
N THR A 90 0.21 10.38 -1.80
CA THR A 90 1.50 10.63 -1.11
C THR A 90 1.48 10.29 0.37
N GLY A 91 0.31 10.08 0.98
CA GLY A 91 0.16 9.84 2.42
C GLY A 91 0.46 11.08 3.27
N THR A 92 0.49 12.27 2.67
CA THR A 92 0.81 13.52 3.38
C THR A 92 -0.44 14.07 4.05
N ILE A 93 -0.42 14.21 5.36
CA ILE A 93 -1.48 14.83 6.17
C ILE A 93 -1.18 16.33 6.31
N THR A 94 -2.16 17.15 5.99
CA THR A 94 -2.11 18.61 6.15
C THR A 94 -3.30 19.12 6.95
N THR A 95 -3.11 20.28 7.59
CA THR A 95 -4.22 21.01 8.23
C THR A 95 -5.17 21.57 7.17
N GLN A 96 -6.46 21.55 7.44
CA GLN A 96 -7.50 22.15 6.59
C GLN A 96 -8.24 23.28 7.31
N GLY A 97 -8.56 23.07 8.60
CA GLY A 97 -9.21 24.05 9.46
C GLY A 97 -8.24 24.82 10.35
N PHE A 98 -8.81 25.67 11.23
CA PHE A 98 -8.07 26.29 12.32
C PHE A 98 -8.06 25.35 13.51
N LEU A 99 -6.87 25.17 14.08
CA LEU A 99 -6.71 24.43 15.32
C LEU A 99 -6.80 25.40 16.49
N ASP A 100 -7.39 24.94 17.58
CA ASP A 100 -7.57 25.71 18.81
C ASP A 100 -7.25 24.78 19.99
N TYR A 101 -6.15 25.07 20.68
CA TYR A 101 -5.64 24.25 21.78
C TYR A 101 -6.53 24.35 23.02
N GLU A 102 -7.16 25.50 23.27
CA GLU A 102 -8.14 25.65 24.36
C GLU A 102 -9.41 24.83 24.11
N ALA A 103 -9.82 24.69 22.85
CA ALA A 103 -10.97 23.89 22.47
C ALA A 103 -10.67 22.38 22.48
N LYS A 104 -9.55 21.96 21.86
CA LYS A 104 -9.17 20.55 21.75
C LYS A 104 -7.66 20.37 21.57
N GLN A 105 -7.05 19.70 22.54
CA GLN A 105 -5.60 19.51 22.61
C GLN A 105 -5.10 18.28 21.84
N VAL A 106 -5.92 17.25 21.71
CA VAL A 106 -5.53 15.96 21.10
C VAL A 106 -6.56 15.55 20.05
N TYR A 107 -6.07 15.21 18.87
CA TYR A 107 -6.86 14.70 17.75
C TYR A 107 -6.43 13.27 17.46
N HIS A 108 -7.40 12.36 17.43
CA HIS A 108 -7.16 10.96 17.10
C HIS A 108 -7.60 10.74 15.65
N LEU A 109 -6.62 10.58 14.76
CA LEU A 109 -6.86 10.28 13.36
C LEU A 109 -6.59 8.80 13.14
N THR A 110 -7.54 8.12 12.54
CA THR A 110 -7.33 6.77 11.99
C THR A 110 -7.17 6.91 10.50
N VAL A 111 -6.05 6.43 9.96
CA VAL A 111 -5.73 6.47 8.53
C VAL A 111 -5.80 5.06 7.98
N LYS A 112 -6.57 4.89 6.92
CA LYS A 112 -6.67 3.65 6.15
C LYS A 112 -5.75 3.71 4.94
N ALA A 113 -4.91 2.71 4.74
CA ALA A 113 -4.25 2.44 3.46
C ALA A 113 -4.88 1.21 2.80
N PHE A 114 -5.08 1.24 1.49
CA PHE A 114 -5.74 0.14 0.75
C PHE A 114 -5.25 0.05 -0.70
N ASN A 115 -5.34 -1.14 -1.31
CA ASN A 115 -5.02 -1.31 -2.73
C ASN A 115 -6.14 -0.69 -3.59
N VAL A 116 -5.80 0.15 -4.56
CA VAL A 116 -6.77 0.81 -5.45
C VAL A 116 -7.61 -0.17 -6.30
N PRO A 117 -7.09 -1.32 -6.79
CA PRO A 117 -7.94 -2.30 -7.45
C PRO A 117 -8.85 -3.09 -6.48
N ASP A 118 -8.62 -3.01 -5.16
CA ASP A 118 -9.31 -3.80 -4.14
C ASP A 118 -9.26 -3.13 -2.76
N GLU A 119 -10.35 -2.45 -2.38
CA GLU A 119 -10.44 -1.75 -1.09
C GLU A 119 -10.63 -2.68 0.12
N GLU A 120 -10.87 -3.98 -0.10
CA GLU A 120 -11.03 -4.97 0.98
C GLU A 120 -9.67 -5.32 1.60
N ARG A 121 -8.59 -5.19 0.83
CA ARG A 121 -7.20 -5.36 1.29
C ARG A 121 -6.66 -4.03 1.80
N CYS A 122 -6.69 -3.88 3.12
CA CYS A 122 -6.36 -2.62 3.77
C CYS A 122 -5.73 -2.79 5.15
N SER A 123 -5.07 -1.74 5.62
CA SER A 123 -4.56 -1.60 6.98
C SER A 123 -4.88 -0.23 7.54
N PHE A 124 -4.66 -0.08 8.84
CA PHE A 124 -4.96 1.12 9.61
C PHE A 124 -3.75 1.52 10.47
N ALA A 125 -3.60 2.82 10.69
CA ALA A 125 -2.67 3.44 11.64
C ALA A 125 -3.29 4.71 12.23
#